data_AF-A0A9D5V6E2-F1
#
_entry.id   AF-A0A9D5V6E2-F1
#
_cell.length_a   1.000
_cell.length_b   1.000
_cell.length_c   1.000
_cell.angle_alpha   90.00
_cell.angle_beta   90.00
_cell.angle_gamma   90.00
#
_symmetry.space_group_name_H-M   'P 1'
#
loop_
_entity.id
_entity.type
_entity.pdbx_description
1 polymer ?
#
loop_
_entity_poly.entity_id
_entity_poly.type
_entity_poly.pdbx_seq_one_letter_code
_entity_poly.pdbx_strand_id
1 'polypeptide(L)'
;MGSMGMAKVWIAVTVAVVFLRWAGFIPAPVGAGTRAVMGSATGSMSGASAGVPEGATVGASGGAAAPGGDSQGTAVAQGTAAAAPSSPVVDALRQSPVAGSWYPGDPTELQALVDRLLTAADSAPATTSAGVSGVVSGENSGAMTASGSFEVEANAAGSSPAGEVAPGEIRAILVPHAGYQYSGEVAASAVRLLRGRSYRRVVVIGPAHTRPFSGLAVATESRWGTPLGEIPLDREALAALQRDELVQAVPRAFAREHSIDMTLPLLQRALAPGFRLVPVLVGDLDPQGFARAAEVIRPLLDEGTLLVISGDFTHYGPDHGYLPFPPDQGLMARIRELDRGAFEKIRARDPGGLLEYRLRTGITACAFGPAMILTHLLDAESVTTLLRHETSGEFLRVGQNSVSYLAAAFSRPEPFDRVLTPSPVSQADLELLHRMAQHVLRLAVERGPGAVDAEAVARQFSLPERLRRPSGAFVTLERQGRLRGCIGHIEPVEPLFEAVIDNAVSAALEDHRFPPVTAAELPQLEVVVSILSPLAPIATPEAFRVGEEGIVLTRGWKRAVYLPEVAREAGWTREKTLDSLAVKAGLSPGAWRQGSRLEVFTTQVYSAPMREDSSR
;
A
#
# COMPACT_ATOMS: atom_id res chain seq x y z
N MET A 1 -47.98 18.08 -21.92
CA MET A 1 -46.64 18.31 -22.51
C MET A 1 -46.13 19.66 -22.01
N GLY A 2 -45.20 19.68 -21.06
CA GLY A 2 -44.69 20.95 -20.50
C GLY A 2 -44.14 20.81 -19.09
N SER A 3 -42.98 20.16 -18.93
CA SER A 3 -42.06 20.38 -17.79
C SER A 3 -40.66 19.79 -18.08
N MET A 4 -40.57 18.74 -18.90
CA MET A 4 -39.28 18.12 -19.27
C MET A 4 -38.44 18.93 -20.27
N GLY A 5 -38.99 19.96 -20.92
CA GLY A 5 -38.26 20.82 -21.86
C GLY A 5 -37.41 21.91 -21.19
N MET A 6 -37.90 22.50 -20.09
CA MET A 6 -37.24 23.61 -19.40
C MET A 6 -35.94 23.19 -18.68
N ALA A 7 -35.91 21.98 -18.11
CA ALA A 7 -34.73 21.47 -17.40
C ALA A 7 -33.54 21.20 -18.35
N LYS A 8 -33.80 20.72 -19.58
CA LYS A 8 -32.75 20.50 -20.59
C LYS A 8 -32.18 21.81 -21.13
N VAL A 9 -33.01 22.85 -21.25
CA VAL A 9 -32.56 24.20 -21.66
C VAL A 9 -31.73 24.86 -20.55
N TRP A 10 -32.11 24.71 -19.28
CA TRP A 10 -31.33 25.23 -18.15
C TRP A 10 -29.96 24.55 -18.00
N ILE A 11 -29.88 23.23 -18.20
CA ILE A 11 -28.61 22.50 -18.18
C ILE A 11 -27.71 22.93 -19.35
N ALA A 12 -28.25 23.05 -20.57
CA ALA A 12 -27.47 23.49 -21.72
C ALA A 12 -26.95 24.93 -21.58
N VAL A 13 -27.75 25.85 -21.03
CA VAL A 13 -27.34 27.24 -20.77
C VAL A 13 -26.29 27.32 -19.66
N THR A 14 -26.43 26.51 -18.60
CA THR A 14 -25.46 26.47 -17.49
C THR A 14 -24.11 25.89 -17.95
N VAL A 15 -24.13 24.83 -18.77
CA VAL A 15 -22.91 24.25 -19.36
C VAL A 15 -22.23 25.24 -20.32
N ALA A 16 -22.98 25.96 -21.14
CA ALA A 16 -22.42 26.97 -22.05
C ALA A 16 -21.80 28.17 -21.30
N VAL A 17 -22.43 28.65 -20.21
CA VAL A 17 -21.89 29.75 -19.39
C VAL A 17 -20.65 29.31 -18.62
N VAL A 18 -20.59 28.06 -18.14
CA VAL A 18 -19.38 27.50 -17.51
C VAL A 18 -18.24 27.33 -18.52
N PHE A 19 -18.54 26.88 -19.74
CA PHE A 19 -17.56 26.72 -20.81
C PHE A 19 -16.95 28.07 -21.26
N LEU A 20 -17.78 29.10 -21.41
CA LEU A 20 -17.33 30.46 -21.77
C LEU A 20 -16.53 31.14 -20.65
N ARG A 21 -16.77 30.77 -19.39
CA ARG A 21 -16.03 31.28 -18.22
C ARG A 21 -14.69 30.57 -18.04
N TRP A 22 -14.61 29.28 -18.37
CA TRP A 22 -13.35 28.53 -18.45
C TRP A 22 -12.46 29.02 -19.60
N ALA A 23 -13.05 29.39 -20.74
CA ALA A 23 -12.32 29.92 -21.90
C ALA A 23 -11.94 31.42 -21.79
N GLY A 24 -12.19 32.09 -20.66
CA GLY A 24 -11.74 33.47 -20.40
C GLY A 24 -12.54 34.58 -21.10
N PHE A 25 -13.70 34.29 -21.68
CA PHE A 25 -14.51 35.28 -22.43
C PHE A 25 -15.43 36.12 -21.54
N ILE A 26 -15.57 35.81 -20.24
CA ILE A 26 -16.45 36.54 -19.30
C ILE A 26 -15.68 36.89 -18.01
N PRO A 27 -15.44 38.18 -17.69
CA PRO A 27 -14.80 38.59 -16.45
C PRO A 27 -15.73 38.39 -15.22
N ALA A 28 -15.13 38.19 -14.04
CA ALA A 28 -15.84 37.95 -12.79
C ALA A 28 -16.62 39.21 -12.29
N PRO A 29 -17.76 39.05 -11.59
CA PRO A 29 -18.52 40.19 -11.10
C PRO A 29 -17.78 40.91 -9.98
N VAL A 30 -17.64 42.22 -10.12
CA VAL A 30 -17.13 43.12 -9.07
C VAL A 30 -18.25 43.37 -8.07
N GLY A 31 -18.09 42.86 -6.85
CA GLY A 31 -19.02 43.10 -5.74
C GLY A 31 -18.90 44.52 -5.22
N ALA A 32 -20.03 45.23 -5.19
CA ALA A 32 -20.14 46.58 -4.68
C ALA A 32 -20.15 46.62 -3.13
N GLY A 33 -19.23 47.41 -2.58
CA GLY A 33 -19.48 48.30 -1.44
C GLY A 33 -19.43 47.71 -0.01
N THR A 34 -18.35 48.03 0.71
CA THR A 34 -18.46 48.72 2.00
C THR A 34 -17.33 49.74 2.14
N ARG A 35 -17.73 50.93 2.57
CA ARG A 35 -16.93 52.16 2.73
C ARG A 35 -16.51 52.28 4.20
N ALA A 36 -15.45 53.07 4.42
CA ALA A 36 -14.91 53.57 5.70
C ALA A 36 -13.74 52.72 6.27
N VAL A 37 -12.62 53.27 6.78
CA VAL A 37 -12.29 54.59 7.33
C VAL A 37 -10.82 54.93 7.03
N MET A 38 -10.56 56.22 6.77
CA MET A 38 -9.25 56.87 6.66
C MET A 38 -8.41 56.75 7.95
N GLY A 39 -7.13 56.42 7.82
CA GLY A 39 -6.13 56.51 8.89
C GLY A 39 -4.72 56.57 8.31
N SER A 40 -4.15 57.76 8.30
CA SER A 40 -2.88 58.18 7.71
C SER A 40 -1.62 57.64 8.42
N ALA A 41 -0.58 57.29 7.63
CA ALA A 41 0.85 57.51 7.94
C ALA A 41 1.68 57.13 6.69
N THR A 42 2.01 58.08 5.79
CA THR A 42 3.33 58.75 5.70
C THR A 42 4.54 57.82 5.71
N GLY A 43 5.23 57.70 4.58
CA GLY A 43 6.54 57.06 4.47
C GLY A 43 6.99 56.86 3.03
N SER A 44 7.56 57.92 2.45
CA SER A 44 7.99 58.08 1.06
C SER A 44 9.14 57.16 0.63
N MET A 45 9.07 56.75 -0.64
CA MET A 45 10.16 56.19 -1.44
C MET A 45 11.29 57.18 -1.74
N SER A 46 12.51 56.65 -1.85
CA SER A 46 13.56 57.04 -2.82
C SER A 46 14.46 55.81 -2.99
N GLY A 47 14.75 55.23 -4.16
CA GLY A 47 14.94 55.81 -5.48
C GLY A 47 16.39 55.54 -5.88
N ALA A 48 16.64 54.55 -6.73
CA ALA A 48 17.91 54.40 -7.46
C ALA A 48 17.71 53.50 -8.68
N SER A 49 17.60 54.14 -9.84
CA SER A 49 17.62 53.55 -11.18
C SER A 49 19.01 53.76 -11.80
N ALA A 50 19.58 52.70 -12.38
CA ALA A 50 20.63 52.72 -13.39
C ALA A 50 20.51 51.37 -14.13
N GLY A 51 20.57 51.20 -15.44
CA GLY A 51 20.82 52.06 -16.59
C GLY A 51 21.07 51.06 -17.72
N VAL A 52 20.29 51.13 -18.80
CA VAL A 52 20.43 50.28 -20.00
C VAL A 52 20.78 51.20 -21.17
N PRO A 53 21.75 50.85 -22.03
CA PRO A 53 21.88 51.48 -23.33
C PRO A 53 21.22 50.65 -24.44
N GLU A 54 20.58 51.38 -25.35
CA GLU A 54 19.97 50.93 -26.60
C GLU A 54 20.99 50.61 -27.72
N GLY A 55 20.53 49.83 -28.71
CA GLY A 55 21.08 49.70 -30.06
C GLY A 55 20.89 48.27 -30.59
N ALA A 56 20.36 47.98 -31.78
CA ALA A 56 19.91 48.77 -32.92
C ALA A 56 19.10 47.86 -33.88
N THR A 57 18.18 48.48 -34.66
CA THR A 57 17.78 48.18 -36.07
C THR A 57 17.43 46.74 -36.48
N VAL A 58 16.16 46.42 -36.74
CA VAL A 58 15.41 46.56 -38.02
C VAL A 58 16.05 45.82 -39.22
N GLY A 59 15.33 44.81 -39.71
CA GLY A 59 15.51 44.19 -41.03
C GLY A 59 14.23 43.45 -41.44
N ALA A 60 13.38 44.14 -42.20
CA ALA A 60 12.16 43.61 -42.77
C ALA A 60 12.39 43.22 -44.25
N SER A 61 11.89 42.06 -44.64
CA SER A 61 11.53 41.69 -46.02
C SER A 61 10.50 40.55 -45.89
N GLY A 62 9.25 40.65 -46.34
CA GLY A 62 8.76 41.31 -47.54
C GLY A 62 8.62 40.26 -48.64
N GLY A 63 7.46 39.60 -48.72
CA GLY A 63 7.14 38.61 -49.74
C GLY A 63 5.63 38.35 -49.79
N ALA A 64 4.94 39.12 -50.63
CA ALA A 64 3.51 39.07 -50.86
C ALA A 64 3.12 37.91 -51.80
N ALA A 65 1.92 37.36 -51.61
CA ALA A 65 1.19 36.64 -52.65
C ALA A 65 -0.33 36.83 -52.44
N ALA A 66 -1.03 37.15 -53.52
CA ALA A 66 -2.48 37.14 -53.69
C ALA A 66 -2.77 36.77 -55.16
N PRO A 67 -4.04 36.54 -55.58
CA PRO A 67 -4.93 35.45 -55.18
C PRO A 67 -5.55 34.73 -56.41
N GLY A 68 -6.39 33.71 -56.17
CA GLY A 68 -7.22 33.02 -57.17
C GLY A 68 -6.77 31.57 -57.37
N GLY A 69 -7.62 30.56 -57.55
CA GLY A 69 -9.05 30.47 -57.71
C GLY A 69 -9.35 28.99 -58.02
N ASP A 70 -10.62 28.64 -57.94
CA ASP A 70 -11.27 27.46 -58.50
C ASP A 70 -11.26 26.13 -57.74
N SER A 71 -12.51 25.76 -57.48
CA SER A 71 -13.07 24.46 -57.18
C SER A 71 -13.08 23.57 -58.43
N GLN A 72 -12.77 22.30 -58.25
CA GLN A 72 -13.61 21.14 -58.60
C GLN A 72 -12.79 19.86 -58.41
N GLY A 73 -13.50 18.80 -58.04
CA GLY A 73 -12.94 17.65 -57.36
C GLY A 73 -12.34 16.58 -58.28
N THR A 74 -11.59 15.69 -57.65
CA THR A 74 -11.54 14.27 -58.01
C THR A 74 -10.99 13.51 -56.81
N ALA A 75 -11.61 12.37 -56.54
CA ALA A 75 -11.20 11.37 -55.56
C ALA A 75 -9.71 10.99 -55.71
N VAL A 76 -9.08 10.52 -54.63
CA VAL A 76 -8.16 9.37 -54.58
C VAL A 76 -7.59 9.18 -53.18
N ALA A 77 -7.46 7.90 -52.82
CA ALA A 77 -6.59 7.30 -51.81
C ALA A 77 -6.99 7.45 -50.33
N GLN A 78 -7.36 6.30 -49.77
CA GLN A 78 -7.07 5.92 -48.39
C GLN A 78 -5.58 6.18 -48.13
N GLY A 79 -5.28 7.33 -47.53
CA GLY A 79 -3.98 7.62 -46.95
C GLY A 79 -3.85 6.78 -45.68
N THR A 80 -3.00 5.75 -45.74
CA THR A 80 -2.40 5.18 -44.54
C THR A 80 -1.89 6.33 -43.70
N ALA A 81 -2.46 6.51 -42.51
CA ALA A 81 -1.93 7.44 -41.53
C ALA A 81 -0.47 7.05 -41.28
N ALA A 82 0.45 7.87 -41.80
CA ALA A 82 1.86 7.73 -41.50
C ALA A 82 2.00 7.89 -40.00
N ALA A 83 2.40 6.79 -39.33
CA ALA A 83 2.75 6.80 -37.92
C ALA A 83 3.70 7.99 -37.66
N ALA A 84 3.33 8.85 -36.71
CA ALA A 84 4.22 9.88 -36.23
C ALA A 84 5.55 9.22 -35.83
N PRO A 85 6.72 9.75 -36.23
CA PRO A 85 7.99 9.12 -35.92
C PRO A 85 8.17 9.08 -34.40
N SER A 86 8.17 7.87 -33.84
CA SER A 86 8.56 7.60 -32.47
C SER A 86 9.92 8.25 -32.23
N SER A 87 10.00 9.20 -31.28
CA SER A 87 11.31 9.76 -30.90
C SER A 87 12.16 8.61 -30.34
N PRO A 88 13.28 8.24 -30.99
CA PRO A 88 14.06 7.10 -30.57
C PRO A 88 14.61 7.34 -29.17
N VAL A 89 14.58 6.29 -28.34
CA VAL A 89 15.17 6.34 -26.99
C VAL A 89 16.64 6.72 -27.13
N VAL A 90 17.02 7.85 -26.54
CA VAL A 90 18.38 8.39 -26.55
C VAL A 90 19.13 7.78 -25.38
N ASP A 91 20.38 7.34 -25.60
CA ASP A 91 21.24 6.93 -24.49
C ASP A 91 21.70 8.14 -23.67
N ALA A 92 20.81 8.60 -22.81
CA ALA A 92 20.95 9.80 -22.00
C ALA A 92 20.49 9.52 -20.56
N LEU A 93 21.09 10.27 -19.62
CA LEU A 93 20.70 10.27 -18.22
C LEU A 93 19.86 11.49 -17.92
N ARG A 94 18.64 11.28 -17.42
CA ARG A 94 17.81 12.36 -16.88
C ARG A 94 18.09 12.52 -15.40
N GLN A 95 18.73 13.63 -15.02
CA GLN A 95 18.99 13.96 -13.61
C GLN A 95 17.71 14.42 -12.90
N SER A 96 17.60 14.16 -11.60
CA SER A 96 16.46 14.63 -10.83
C SER A 96 16.50 16.17 -10.67
N PRO A 97 15.42 16.89 -11.04
CA PRO A 97 15.34 18.34 -10.92
C PRO A 97 15.03 18.81 -9.49
N VAL A 98 14.74 17.87 -8.58
CA VAL A 98 14.27 18.16 -7.21
C VAL A 98 15.22 17.69 -6.11
N ALA A 99 16.28 16.97 -6.47
CA ALA A 99 17.36 16.63 -5.54
C ALA A 99 18.01 17.91 -4.97
N GLY A 100 18.17 17.96 -3.66
CA GLY A 100 18.68 19.13 -2.93
C GLY A 100 17.62 20.18 -2.57
N SER A 101 16.35 19.99 -2.96
CA SER A 101 15.27 20.93 -2.61
C SER A 101 14.03 20.24 -2.02
N TRP A 102 13.58 19.12 -2.60
CA TRP A 102 12.41 18.37 -2.09
C TRP A 102 12.81 17.16 -1.24
N TYR A 103 14.02 16.68 -1.45
CA TYR A 103 14.74 15.70 -0.63
C TYR A 103 16.25 16.00 -0.72
N PRO A 104 17.09 15.50 0.20
CA PRO A 104 18.53 15.78 0.21
C PRO A 104 19.23 15.44 -1.10
N GLY A 105 20.12 16.32 -1.56
CA GLY A 105 20.93 16.10 -2.75
C GLY A 105 22.20 15.28 -2.47
N ASP A 106 22.65 15.26 -1.21
CA ASP A 106 23.75 14.40 -0.78
C ASP A 106 23.27 12.94 -0.67
N PRO A 107 23.99 11.98 -1.29
CA PRO A 107 23.60 10.56 -1.25
C PRO A 107 23.53 9.98 0.16
N THR A 108 24.44 10.37 1.05
CA THR A 108 24.52 9.82 2.41
C THR A 108 23.38 10.34 3.27
N GLU A 109 23.09 11.64 3.19
CA GLU A 109 21.95 12.26 3.86
C GLU A 109 20.62 11.70 3.35
N LEU A 110 20.47 11.55 2.04
CA LEU A 110 19.25 10.99 1.44
C LEU A 110 19.04 9.54 1.89
N GLN A 111 20.10 8.72 1.86
CA GLN A 111 20.02 7.34 2.32
C GLN A 111 19.60 7.27 3.79
N ALA A 112 20.25 8.05 4.66
CA ALA A 112 19.91 8.07 6.09
C ALA A 112 18.47 8.54 6.33
N LEU A 113 17.99 9.55 5.59
CA LEU A 113 16.60 10.00 5.66
C LEU A 113 15.63 8.88 5.25
N VAL A 114 15.84 8.27 4.09
CA VAL A 114 14.95 7.21 3.56
C VAL A 114 14.95 5.99 4.48
N ASP A 115 16.11 5.58 5.00
CA ASP A 115 16.22 4.45 5.92
C ASP A 115 15.47 4.72 7.24
N ARG A 116 15.52 5.96 7.76
CA ARG A 116 14.71 6.36 8.92
C ARG A 116 13.21 6.32 8.62
N LEU A 117 12.78 6.87 7.49
CA LEU A 117 11.36 6.88 7.09
C LEU A 117 10.79 5.46 7.01
N LEU A 118 11.51 4.54 6.35
CA LEU A 118 11.07 3.16 6.22
C LEU A 118 11.11 2.41 7.56
N THR A 119 12.11 2.65 8.41
CA THR A 119 12.21 2.03 9.75
C THR A 119 11.10 2.52 10.69
N ALA A 120 10.79 3.82 10.66
CA ALA A 120 9.66 4.38 11.41
C ALA A 120 8.33 3.76 10.95
N ALA A 121 8.18 3.54 9.64
CA ALA A 121 6.98 2.93 9.08
C ALA A 121 6.79 1.45 9.49
N ASP A 122 7.88 0.72 9.78
CA ASP A 122 7.82 -0.66 10.31
C ASP A 122 7.52 -0.72 11.81
N SER A 123 7.95 0.30 12.55
CA SER A 123 7.78 0.38 14.00
C SER A 123 6.45 1.03 14.39
N ALA A 124 5.75 1.63 13.43
CA ALA A 124 4.45 2.23 13.66
C ALA A 124 3.46 1.11 14.05
N PRO A 125 2.96 1.07 15.30
CA PRO A 125 1.82 0.22 15.62
C PRO A 125 0.65 0.60 14.70
N ALA A 126 -0.26 -0.33 14.42
CA ALA A 126 -1.62 0.06 14.06
C ALA A 126 -2.09 0.97 15.21
N THR A 127 -2.05 2.28 15.01
CA THR A 127 -1.84 3.24 16.10
C THR A 127 -2.85 3.08 17.22
N THR A 128 -2.37 2.62 18.39
CA THR A 128 -2.89 3.04 19.68
C THR A 128 -2.03 4.20 20.17
N SER A 129 -2.71 5.28 20.57
CA SER A 129 -2.15 6.56 20.98
C SER A 129 -1.14 6.46 22.13
N ALA A 130 0.01 7.12 21.99
CA ALA A 130 0.78 7.57 23.14
C ALA A 130 1.35 8.97 22.83
N GLY A 131 0.74 9.99 23.43
CA GLY A 131 1.21 11.37 23.36
C GLY A 131 2.49 11.55 24.16
N VAL A 132 3.46 12.22 23.55
CA VAL A 132 4.62 12.76 24.26
C VAL A 132 4.17 14.06 24.94
N SER A 133 3.94 14.01 26.25
CA SER A 133 3.71 15.21 27.06
C SER A 133 5.06 15.74 27.57
N GLY A 134 5.51 16.85 26.99
CA GLY A 134 6.57 17.68 27.53
C GLY A 134 6.02 18.55 28.67
N VAL A 135 6.62 18.41 29.85
CA VAL A 135 6.34 19.17 31.06
C VAL A 135 6.59 20.67 30.83
N VAL A 136 5.57 21.50 31.03
CA VAL A 136 5.75 22.93 31.33
C VAL A 136 4.88 23.28 32.54
N SER A 137 5.58 23.65 33.61
CA SER A 137 5.07 24.20 34.86
C SER A 137 4.45 25.59 34.67
N GLY A 138 3.31 25.84 35.31
CA GLY A 138 2.73 27.16 35.44
C GLY A 138 1.44 27.15 36.25
N GLU A 139 1.55 27.46 37.53
CA GLU A 139 0.44 27.66 38.46
C GLU A 139 -0.40 28.89 38.06
N ASN A 140 -1.73 28.80 38.10
CA ASN A 140 -2.52 29.81 38.82
C ASN A 140 -3.94 29.37 39.18
N SER A 141 -4.34 29.84 40.35
CA SER A 141 -5.52 29.58 41.17
C SER A 141 -6.84 30.20 40.69
N GLY A 142 -7.97 29.60 41.07
CA GLY A 142 -9.26 30.30 41.17
C GLY A 142 -10.50 29.38 41.22
N ALA A 143 -11.15 29.28 42.37
CA ALA A 143 -12.36 28.50 42.63
C ALA A 143 -13.67 29.28 42.36
N MET A 144 -14.71 28.60 41.86
CA MET A 144 -16.07 28.47 42.47
C MET A 144 -17.19 28.15 41.46
N THR A 145 -17.82 26.99 41.68
CA THR A 145 -19.26 26.64 41.63
C THR A 145 -20.20 27.25 40.57
N ALA A 146 -20.83 26.39 39.76
CA ALA A 146 -22.29 26.22 39.70
C ALA A 146 -22.68 25.05 38.79
N SER A 147 -23.57 24.22 39.32
CA SER A 147 -24.22 23.05 38.74
C SER A 147 -25.09 23.37 37.51
N GLY A 148 -24.84 22.65 36.41
CA GLY A 148 -25.70 22.59 35.23
C GLY A 148 -25.26 21.42 34.37
N SER A 149 -25.94 20.28 34.51
CA SER A 149 -25.75 19.08 33.71
C SER A 149 -26.12 19.35 32.25
N PHE A 150 -25.10 19.54 31.42
CA PHE A 150 -25.17 19.42 29.96
C PHE A 150 -24.16 18.34 29.57
N GLU A 151 -24.66 17.22 29.06
CA GLU A 151 -23.85 16.20 28.39
C GLU A 151 -23.25 16.84 27.12
N VAL A 152 -21.96 17.14 27.18
CA VAL A 152 -21.15 17.46 26.00
C VAL A 152 -20.46 16.15 25.62
N GLU A 153 -20.97 15.48 24.59
CA GLU A 153 -20.23 14.45 23.87
C GLU A 153 -18.98 15.09 23.26
N ALA A 154 -17.86 14.96 23.96
CA ALA A 154 -16.54 15.20 23.41
C ALA A 154 -16.26 14.12 22.35
N ASN A 155 -16.64 14.38 21.10
CA ASN A 155 -16.15 13.65 19.95
C ASN A 155 -14.65 13.92 19.82
N ALA A 156 -13.84 13.10 20.49
CA ALA A 156 -12.43 12.95 20.18
C ALA A 156 -12.33 12.48 18.72
N ALA A 157 -11.90 13.38 17.84
CA ALA A 157 -11.53 13.08 16.47
C ALA A 157 -10.29 12.18 16.47
N GLY A 158 -10.52 10.89 16.71
CA GLY A 158 -9.48 9.86 16.66
C GLY A 158 -9.05 9.62 15.22
N SER A 159 -7.74 9.59 15.01
CA SER A 159 -7.10 8.91 13.88
C SER A 159 -7.78 7.56 13.66
N SER A 160 -8.34 7.34 12.47
CA SER A 160 -8.97 6.05 12.14
C SER A 160 -7.90 4.95 12.12
N PRO A 161 -8.20 3.75 12.64
CA PRO A 161 -7.22 2.66 12.67
C PRO A 161 -6.81 2.32 11.24
N ALA A 162 -5.50 2.27 11.00
CA ALA A 162 -4.93 1.73 9.77
C ALA A 162 -5.47 0.31 9.56
N GLY A 163 -5.99 0.01 8.36
CA GLY A 163 -6.47 -1.32 8.06
C GLY A 163 -5.29 -2.31 8.02
N GLU A 164 -5.45 -3.49 8.61
CA GLU A 164 -4.50 -4.58 8.39
C GLU A 164 -4.40 -4.87 6.88
N VAL A 165 -3.18 -4.96 6.36
CA VAL A 165 -2.94 -5.24 4.95
C VAL A 165 -3.38 -6.66 4.65
N ALA A 166 -4.33 -6.81 3.74
CA ALA A 166 -4.72 -8.12 3.27
C ALA A 166 -3.50 -8.78 2.57
N PRO A 167 -3.10 -9.98 3.02
CA PRO A 167 -1.95 -10.67 2.50
C PRO A 167 -2.17 -11.10 1.05
N GLY A 168 -1.15 -10.88 0.24
CA GLY A 168 -1.14 -11.09 -1.20
C GLY A 168 0.07 -10.41 -1.85
N GLU A 169 0.24 -10.61 -3.15
CA GLU A 169 1.20 -9.83 -3.94
C GLU A 169 0.72 -8.37 -4.04
N ILE A 170 1.59 -7.44 -3.64
CA ILE A 170 1.33 -6.01 -3.81
C ILE A 170 1.51 -5.67 -5.28
N ARG A 171 0.41 -5.49 -6.00
CA ARG A 171 0.42 -5.17 -7.44
C ARG A 171 0.53 -3.69 -7.70
N ALA A 172 -0.07 -2.88 -6.83
CA ALA A 172 0.06 -1.44 -6.90
C ALA A 172 0.17 -0.78 -5.53
N ILE A 173 0.79 0.39 -5.52
CA ILE A 173 0.72 1.33 -4.40
C ILE A 173 0.26 2.70 -4.90
N LEU A 174 -0.47 3.43 -4.07
CA LEU A 174 -0.70 4.86 -4.22
C LEU A 174 0.10 5.58 -3.15
N VAL A 175 0.92 6.56 -3.55
CA VAL A 175 1.79 7.32 -2.65
C VAL A 175 1.76 8.82 -2.97
N PRO A 176 1.91 9.68 -1.95
CA PRO A 176 2.02 11.12 -2.16
C PRO A 176 3.37 11.49 -2.80
N HIS A 177 3.45 12.71 -3.33
CA HIS A 177 4.67 13.25 -3.95
C HIS A 177 5.05 14.66 -3.49
N ALA A 178 4.52 15.16 -2.38
CA ALA A 178 5.11 16.32 -1.72
C ALA A 178 6.54 16.04 -1.20
N GLY A 179 7.26 17.10 -0.79
CA GLY A 179 8.60 16.99 -0.20
C GLY A 179 8.65 16.03 0.99
N TYR A 180 9.77 15.31 1.17
CA TYR A 180 9.88 14.23 2.18
C TYR A 180 9.68 14.71 3.61
N GLN A 181 9.98 15.97 3.90
CA GLN A 181 9.69 16.61 5.19
C GLN A 181 8.19 16.67 5.53
N TYR A 182 7.31 16.54 4.54
CA TYR A 182 5.86 16.59 4.72
C TYR A 182 5.19 15.24 4.52
N SER A 183 5.48 14.55 3.42
CA SER A 183 4.74 13.34 3.01
C SER A 183 5.57 12.06 3.05
N GLY A 184 6.86 12.16 3.40
CA GLY A 184 7.81 11.03 3.34
C GLY A 184 7.37 9.86 4.22
N GLU A 185 6.83 10.12 5.40
CA GLU A 185 6.34 9.06 6.29
C GLU A 185 5.07 8.39 5.75
N VAL A 186 4.19 9.16 5.11
CA VAL A 186 2.99 8.64 4.46
C VAL A 186 3.38 7.75 3.29
N ALA A 187 4.27 8.22 2.40
CA ALA A 187 4.80 7.40 1.30
C ALA A 187 5.51 6.12 1.82
N ALA A 188 6.34 6.23 2.85
CA ALA A 188 7.04 5.10 3.46
C ALA A 188 6.08 4.04 4.02
N SER A 189 4.89 4.43 4.50
CA SER A 189 3.88 3.47 5.00
C SER A 189 3.42 2.46 3.94
N ALA A 190 3.40 2.84 2.66
CA ALA A 190 3.14 1.93 1.54
C ALA A 190 4.40 1.22 1.08
N VAL A 191 5.50 1.96 0.90
CA VAL A 191 6.74 1.41 0.34
C VAL A 191 7.36 0.34 1.25
N ARG A 192 7.16 0.42 2.57
CA ARG A 192 7.65 -0.62 3.51
C ARG A 192 7.15 -2.03 3.16
N LEU A 193 5.94 -2.15 2.59
CA LEU A 193 5.35 -3.44 2.21
C LEU A 193 6.12 -4.14 1.08
N LEU A 194 6.96 -3.37 0.38
CA LEU A 194 7.77 -3.81 -0.73
C LEU A 194 9.20 -4.20 -0.32
N ARG A 195 9.56 -4.05 0.97
CA ARG A 195 10.92 -4.32 1.47
C ARG A 195 11.39 -5.72 1.10
N GLY A 196 12.53 -5.79 0.41
CA GLY A 196 13.16 -7.03 -0.04
C GLY A 196 12.45 -7.74 -1.19
N ARG A 197 11.32 -7.21 -1.70
CA ARG A 197 10.64 -7.78 -2.87
C ARG A 197 11.40 -7.44 -4.14
N SER A 198 11.33 -8.35 -5.12
CA SER A 198 11.92 -8.14 -6.44
C SER A 198 10.83 -7.90 -7.47
N TYR A 199 11.00 -6.84 -8.25
CA TYR A 199 10.20 -6.59 -9.45
C TYR A 199 11.14 -6.37 -10.61
N ARG A 200 10.84 -7.00 -11.76
CA ARG A 200 11.56 -6.77 -13.01
C ARG A 200 11.31 -5.35 -13.52
N ARG A 201 10.08 -4.86 -13.33
CA ARG A 201 9.61 -3.57 -13.84
C ARG A 201 8.86 -2.80 -12.76
N VAL A 202 9.09 -1.49 -12.70
CA VAL A 202 8.29 -0.55 -11.91
C VAL A 202 7.71 0.49 -12.85
N VAL A 203 6.39 0.53 -12.98
CA VAL A 203 5.66 1.56 -13.73
C VAL A 203 5.24 2.64 -12.76
N VAL A 204 5.72 3.87 -12.93
CA VAL A 204 5.32 5.01 -12.09
C VAL A 204 4.45 5.95 -12.93
N ILE A 205 3.19 6.10 -12.53
CA ILE A 205 2.23 7.01 -13.17
C ILE A 205 2.06 8.23 -12.27
N GLY A 206 2.43 9.41 -12.75
CA GLY A 206 2.25 10.68 -12.05
C GLY A 206 1.48 11.69 -12.90
N PRO A 207 0.88 12.73 -12.29
CA PRO A 207 0.33 13.84 -13.05
C PRO A 207 1.45 14.73 -13.62
N ALA A 208 1.13 15.47 -14.67
CA ALA A 208 1.97 16.55 -15.18
C ALA A 208 1.61 17.90 -14.52
N HIS A 209 2.56 18.53 -13.84
CA HIS A 209 2.39 19.85 -13.21
C HIS A 209 3.02 20.98 -14.04
N THR A 210 4.13 20.67 -14.72
CA THR A 210 4.99 21.72 -15.28
C THR A 210 4.70 22.07 -16.73
N ARG A 211 4.09 21.16 -17.47
CA ARG A 211 3.77 21.31 -18.89
C ARG A 211 2.36 20.76 -19.14
N PRO A 212 1.41 21.59 -19.59
CA PRO A 212 0.12 21.08 -20.03
C PRO A 212 0.28 20.36 -21.39
N PHE A 213 -0.37 19.21 -21.51
CA PHE A 213 -0.53 18.45 -22.75
C PHE A 213 -1.74 17.54 -22.59
N SER A 214 -2.31 17.05 -23.70
CA SER A 214 -3.36 16.03 -23.67
C SER A 214 -2.76 14.64 -23.92
N GLY A 215 -3.29 13.61 -23.27
CA GLY A 215 -2.76 12.24 -23.43
C GLY A 215 -1.77 11.82 -22.35
N LEU A 216 -0.89 10.89 -22.71
CA LEU A 216 0.21 10.40 -21.90
C LEU A 216 1.56 10.89 -22.44
N ALA A 217 2.55 11.08 -21.58
CA ALA A 217 3.94 11.28 -21.99
C ALA A 217 4.84 10.26 -21.31
N VAL A 218 5.82 9.75 -22.05
CA VAL A 218 6.81 8.78 -21.56
C VAL A 218 8.22 9.27 -21.83
N ALA A 219 9.19 8.87 -21.01
CA ALA A 219 10.55 9.34 -21.13
C ALA A 219 11.22 8.85 -22.43
N THR A 220 12.16 9.65 -22.92
CA THR A 220 12.96 9.34 -24.12
C THR A 220 14.40 8.98 -23.78
N GLU A 221 14.81 9.20 -22.54
CA GLU A 221 16.14 8.91 -22.01
C GLU A 221 16.30 7.41 -21.73
N SER A 222 17.53 6.96 -21.49
CA SER A 222 17.80 5.54 -21.21
C SER A 222 17.87 5.23 -19.72
N ARG A 223 18.14 6.25 -18.91
CA ARG A 223 18.42 6.12 -17.48
C ARG A 223 17.85 7.31 -16.71
N TRP A 224 17.47 7.06 -15.47
CA TRP A 224 16.93 8.04 -14.54
C TRP A 224 17.85 8.19 -13.33
N GLY A 225 18.32 9.39 -13.05
CA GLY A 225 19.26 9.67 -11.97
C GLY A 225 18.55 10.10 -10.69
N THR A 226 18.96 9.52 -9.56
CA THR A 226 18.73 10.05 -8.22
C THR A 226 20.08 10.18 -7.50
N PRO A 227 20.16 10.86 -6.34
CA PRO A 227 21.38 10.84 -5.55
C PRO A 227 21.80 9.44 -5.06
N LEU A 228 20.87 8.48 -5.02
CA LEU A 228 21.17 7.09 -4.63
C LEU A 228 21.70 6.23 -5.79
N GLY A 229 21.74 6.78 -7.01
CA GLY A 229 22.24 6.10 -8.19
C GLY A 229 21.27 6.11 -9.37
N GLU A 230 21.73 5.56 -10.49
CA GLU A 230 20.98 5.49 -11.73
C GLU A 230 20.00 4.30 -11.74
N ILE A 231 18.82 4.51 -12.32
CA ILE A 231 17.81 3.49 -12.57
C ILE A 231 17.69 3.31 -14.10
N PRO A 232 17.90 2.09 -14.63
CA PRO A 232 17.71 1.84 -16.06
C PRO A 232 16.23 1.96 -16.43
N LEU A 233 15.92 2.60 -17.57
CA LEU A 233 14.57 2.61 -18.10
C LEU A 233 14.28 1.35 -18.91
N ASP A 234 13.05 0.86 -18.83
CA ASP A 234 12.60 -0.27 -19.65
C ASP A 234 12.27 0.20 -21.08
N ARG A 235 13.30 0.20 -21.93
CA ARG A 235 13.21 0.71 -23.30
C ARG A 235 12.19 -0.04 -24.16
N GLU A 236 11.99 -1.33 -23.91
CA GLU A 236 11.03 -2.13 -24.66
C GLU A 236 9.59 -1.72 -24.30
N ALA A 237 9.32 -1.57 -23.00
CA ALA A 237 8.04 -1.09 -22.51
C ALA A 237 7.74 0.33 -23.00
N LEU A 238 8.72 1.24 -22.93
CA LEU A 238 8.58 2.62 -23.41
C LEU A 238 8.27 2.66 -24.92
N ALA A 239 9.02 1.91 -25.72
CA ALA A 239 8.78 1.81 -27.16
C ALA A 239 7.40 1.19 -27.47
N ALA A 240 6.91 0.28 -26.63
CA ALA A 240 5.56 -0.27 -26.78
C ALA A 240 4.47 0.77 -26.51
N LEU A 241 4.60 1.57 -25.45
CA LEU A 241 3.66 2.65 -25.14
C LEU A 241 3.62 3.69 -26.28
N GLN A 242 4.78 4.08 -26.81
CA GLN A 242 4.89 5.09 -27.88
C GLN A 242 4.23 4.69 -29.21
N ARG A 243 3.76 3.44 -29.37
CA ARG A 243 3.02 3.01 -30.57
C ARG A 243 1.57 3.49 -30.57
N ASP A 244 1.00 3.79 -29.41
CA ASP A 244 -0.37 4.29 -29.32
C ASP A 244 -0.40 5.82 -29.45
N GLU A 245 -1.36 6.34 -30.22
CA GLU A 245 -1.56 7.76 -30.46
C GLU A 245 -1.85 8.57 -29.19
N LEU A 246 -2.32 7.93 -28.11
CA LEU A 246 -2.50 8.57 -26.82
C LEU A 246 -1.17 9.00 -26.18
N VAL A 247 -0.07 8.35 -26.54
CA VAL A 247 1.27 8.65 -26.02
C VAL A 247 1.94 9.70 -26.91
N GLN A 248 1.95 10.93 -26.41
CA GLN A 248 2.45 12.10 -27.13
C GLN A 248 3.96 12.25 -26.97
N ALA A 249 4.62 12.69 -28.05
CA ALA A 249 5.97 13.21 -27.99
C ALA A 249 5.93 14.62 -27.39
N VAL A 250 6.19 14.73 -26.08
CA VAL A 250 6.19 16.00 -25.36
C VAL A 250 7.62 16.38 -24.98
N PRO A 251 8.29 17.27 -25.75
CA PRO A 251 9.68 17.62 -25.49
C PRO A 251 9.86 18.17 -24.08
N ARG A 252 10.84 17.61 -23.35
CA ARG A 252 11.19 18.04 -21.99
C ARG A 252 10.02 17.92 -21.00
N ALA A 253 9.05 17.04 -21.23
CA ALA A 253 7.95 16.78 -20.30
C ALA A 253 8.43 16.52 -18.86
N PHE A 254 9.55 15.80 -18.73
CA PHE A 254 10.12 15.41 -17.44
C PHE A 254 11.18 16.38 -16.91
N ALA A 255 11.54 17.44 -17.64
CA ALA A 255 12.72 18.24 -17.30
C ALA A 255 12.62 19.01 -15.98
N ARG A 256 11.39 19.35 -15.56
CA ARG A 256 11.11 20.03 -14.28
C ARG A 256 10.04 19.30 -13.46
N GLU A 257 9.55 18.18 -13.96
CA GLU A 257 8.50 17.41 -13.30
C GLU A 257 9.07 16.65 -12.09
N HIS A 258 8.26 16.53 -11.03
CA HIS A 258 8.68 15.94 -9.76
C HIS A 258 7.81 14.77 -9.33
N SER A 259 6.60 14.61 -9.88
CA SER A 259 5.65 13.59 -9.44
C SER A 259 6.25 12.17 -9.42
N ILE A 260 7.10 11.85 -10.39
CA ILE A 260 7.78 10.55 -10.45
C ILE A 260 8.98 10.50 -9.50
N ASP A 261 9.83 11.54 -9.52
CA ASP A 261 11.08 11.61 -8.74
C ASP A 261 10.89 11.36 -7.25
N MET A 262 9.82 11.88 -6.68
CA MET A 262 9.57 11.79 -5.25
C MET A 262 9.33 10.35 -4.79
N THR A 263 8.96 9.44 -5.69
CA THR A 263 8.77 8.02 -5.34
C THR A 263 10.07 7.21 -5.35
N LEU A 264 11.07 7.63 -6.13
CA LEU A 264 12.19 6.77 -6.52
C LEU A 264 13.20 6.46 -5.40
N PRO A 265 13.63 7.42 -4.55
CA PRO A 265 14.58 7.11 -3.47
C PRO A 265 14.04 6.05 -2.50
N LEU A 266 12.76 6.15 -2.12
CA LEU A 266 12.09 5.16 -1.29
C LEU A 266 12.07 3.78 -1.96
N LEU A 267 11.75 3.70 -3.25
CA LEU A 267 11.73 2.45 -4.01
C LEU A 267 13.11 1.82 -4.16
N GLN A 268 14.16 2.62 -4.45
CA GLN A 268 15.55 2.15 -4.55
C GLN A 268 16.07 1.55 -3.24
N ARG A 269 15.59 2.06 -2.09
CA ARG A 269 16.00 1.55 -0.77
C ARG A 269 15.19 0.34 -0.31
N ALA A 270 13.91 0.27 -0.68
CA ALA A 270 13.04 -0.82 -0.24
C ALA A 270 13.15 -2.07 -1.13
N LEU A 271 13.18 -1.92 -2.45
CA LEU A 271 13.17 -3.05 -3.38
C LEU A 271 14.52 -3.77 -3.46
N ALA A 272 14.49 -5.04 -3.85
CA ALA A 272 15.68 -5.72 -4.32
C ALA A 272 16.27 -4.96 -5.53
N PRO A 273 17.61 -4.82 -5.63
CA PRO A 273 18.23 -4.11 -6.74
C PRO A 273 17.89 -4.73 -8.12
N GLY A 274 17.83 -3.90 -9.16
CA GLY A 274 17.80 -4.36 -10.56
C GLY A 274 16.49 -4.16 -11.32
N PHE A 275 15.48 -3.52 -10.72
CA PHE A 275 14.26 -3.17 -11.45
C PHE A 275 14.52 -2.14 -12.56
N ARG A 276 13.72 -2.19 -13.62
CA ARG A 276 13.69 -1.17 -14.67
C ARG A 276 12.48 -0.25 -14.50
N LEU A 277 12.66 1.04 -14.74
CA LEU A 277 11.61 2.05 -14.58
C LEU A 277 10.85 2.31 -15.88
N VAL A 278 9.54 2.46 -15.80
CA VAL A 278 8.67 3.00 -16.85
C VAL A 278 7.97 4.24 -16.30
N PRO A 279 8.50 5.45 -16.54
CA PRO A 279 7.90 6.70 -16.08
C PRO A 279 6.81 7.16 -17.06
N VAL A 280 5.59 7.38 -16.56
CA VAL A 280 4.44 7.83 -17.34
C VAL A 280 3.83 9.08 -16.70
N LEU A 281 3.72 10.16 -17.47
CA LEU A 281 2.95 11.34 -17.07
C LEU A 281 1.57 11.33 -17.69
N VAL A 282 0.59 11.72 -16.88
CA VAL A 282 -0.79 11.90 -17.28
C VAL A 282 -1.06 13.39 -17.46
N GLY A 283 -1.37 13.79 -18.69
CA GLY A 283 -1.87 15.11 -19.02
C GLY A 283 -3.40 15.17 -18.94
N ASP A 284 -3.99 16.08 -19.70
CA ASP A 284 -5.44 16.21 -19.81
C ASP A 284 -6.03 15.03 -20.60
N LEU A 285 -7.02 14.38 -19.99
CA LEU A 285 -7.78 13.26 -20.55
C LEU A 285 -9.26 13.43 -20.23
N ASP A 286 -10.11 13.02 -21.17
CA ASP A 286 -11.54 12.84 -20.94
C ASP A 286 -11.81 11.44 -20.32
N PRO A 287 -13.06 11.12 -19.95
CA PRO A 287 -13.38 9.82 -19.35
C PRO A 287 -13.01 8.61 -20.22
N GLN A 288 -13.13 8.72 -21.55
CA GLN A 288 -12.75 7.64 -22.47
C GLN A 288 -11.23 7.54 -22.59
N GLY A 289 -10.53 8.67 -22.53
CA GLY A 289 -9.08 8.76 -22.51
C GLY A 289 -8.46 8.06 -21.31
N PHE A 290 -9.06 8.15 -20.11
CA PHE A 290 -8.59 7.39 -18.94
C PHE A 290 -8.73 5.87 -19.12
N ALA A 291 -9.86 5.41 -19.67
CA ALA A 291 -10.06 4.00 -19.98
C ALA A 291 -9.05 3.52 -21.03
N ARG A 292 -8.83 4.29 -22.09
CA ARG A 292 -7.85 3.96 -23.14
C ARG A 292 -6.42 4.00 -22.62
N ALA A 293 -6.07 4.93 -21.74
CA ALA A 293 -4.77 4.93 -21.07
C ALA A 293 -4.52 3.64 -20.29
N ALA A 294 -5.54 3.12 -19.60
CA ALA A 294 -5.45 1.84 -18.92
C ALA A 294 -5.26 0.68 -19.92
N GLU A 295 -5.94 0.68 -21.06
CA GLU A 295 -5.74 -0.33 -22.12
C GLU A 295 -4.32 -0.33 -22.68
N VAL A 296 -3.73 0.85 -22.87
CA VAL A 296 -2.35 1.02 -23.36
C VAL A 296 -1.32 0.52 -22.34
N ILE A 297 -1.58 0.73 -21.04
CA ILE A 297 -0.65 0.37 -19.95
C ILE A 297 -0.79 -1.11 -19.54
N ARG A 298 -2.00 -1.68 -19.61
CA ARG A 298 -2.30 -3.05 -19.13
C ARG A 298 -1.33 -4.13 -19.63
N PRO A 299 -0.89 -4.17 -20.90
CA PRO A 299 0.05 -5.18 -21.38
C PRO A 299 1.41 -5.19 -20.66
N LEU A 300 1.76 -4.09 -19.99
CA LEU A 300 3.00 -4.01 -19.21
C LEU A 300 2.89 -4.65 -17.83
N LEU A 301 1.68 -4.91 -17.33
CA LEU A 301 1.40 -5.34 -15.96
C LEU A 301 1.34 -6.87 -15.86
N ASP A 302 2.48 -7.48 -15.56
CA ASP A 302 2.65 -8.91 -15.29
C ASP A 302 3.08 -9.17 -13.83
N GLU A 303 3.25 -10.44 -13.44
CA GLU A 303 3.80 -10.88 -12.12
C GLU A 303 5.15 -10.25 -11.75
N GLY A 304 5.93 -9.77 -12.73
CA GLY A 304 7.19 -9.09 -12.48
C GLY A 304 7.07 -7.56 -12.38
N THR A 305 5.84 -7.01 -12.39
CA THR A 305 5.61 -5.57 -12.52
C THR A 305 4.91 -4.97 -11.31
N LEU A 306 5.52 -3.95 -10.71
CA LEU A 306 4.89 -3.09 -9.71
C LEU A 306 4.33 -1.83 -10.37
N LEU A 307 3.08 -1.49 -10.06
CA LEU A 307 2.48 -0.21 -10.42
C LEU A 307 2.55 0.78 -9.26
N VAL A 308 3.01 2.00 -9.52
CA VAL A 308 3.09 3.08 -8.53
C VAL A 308 2.28 4.26 -9.04
N ILE A 309 1.21 4.59 -8.32
CA ILE A 309 0.39 5.77 -8.56
C ILE A 309 0.91 6.88 -7.67
N SER A 310 1.43 7.93 -8.29
CA SER A 310 1.97 9.10 -7.60
C SER A 310 0.98 10.25 -7.61
N GLY A 311 0.61 10.74 -6.44
CA GLY A 311 -0.30 11.86 -6.33
C GLY A 311 -0.69 12.24 -4.91
N ASP A 312 -0.78 13.53 -4.67
CA ASP A 312 -1.39 14.12 -3.47
C ASP A 312 -2.92 14.26 -3.65
N PHE A 313 -3.59 14.46 -2.51
CA PHE A 313 -5.05 14.61 -2.42
C PHE A 313 -5.42 16.09 -2.31
N THR A 314 -6.40 16.48 -1.49
CA THR A 314 -6.90 17.88 -1.47
C THR A 314 -5.78 18.91 -1.25
N HIS A 315 -5.63 19.82 -2.21
CA HIS A 315 -4.90 21.07 -2.05
C HIS A 315 -5.91 22.14 -1.63
N TYR A 316 -6.02 22.39 -0.33
CA TYR A 316 -6.94 23.35 0.28
C TYR A 316 -6.23 24.68 0.50
N GLY A 317 -6.91 25.78 0.20
CA GLY A 317 -6.50 27.11 0.64
C GLY A 317 -6.54 28.17 -0.45
N PRO A 318 -6.31 29.44 -0.09
CA PRO A 318 -6.35 30.56 -1.02
C PRO A 318 -5.38 30.42 -2.19
N ASP A 319 -4.17 29.89 -1.95
CA ASP A 319 -3.13 29.76 -2.99
C ASP A 319 -3.48 28.68 -4.02
N HIS A 320 -4.36 27.75 -3.63
CA HIS A 320 -4.90 26.71 -4.49
C HIS A 320 -6.25 27.09 -5.11
N GLY A 321 -6.82 28.24 -4.76
CA GLY A 321 -8.13 28.68 -5.23
C GLY A 321 -9.28 27.77 -4.81
N TYR A 322 -9.09 26.95 -3.76
CA TYR A 322 -10.05 25.92 -3.36
C TYR A 322 -10.36 25.99 -1.86
N LEU A 323 -11.55 26.52 -1.55
CA LEU A 323 -12.06 26.75 -0.20
C LEU A 323 -13.49 26.20 -0.07
N PRO A 324 -13.70 24.87 -0.19
CA PRO A 324 -15.03 24.25 -0.17
C PRO A 324 -15.71 24.34 1.20
N PHE A 325 -14.95 24.65 2.26
CA PHE A 325 -15.40 24.63 3.64
C PHE A 325 -15.00 25.92 4.38
N PRO A 326 -15.80 26.34 5.38
CA PRO A 326 -15.44 27.45 6.24
C PRO A 326 -14.18 27.11 7.07
N PRO A 327 -13.31 28.11 7.37
CA PRO A 327 -12.10 27.94 8.15
C PRO A 327 -12.39 27.94 9.66
N ASP A 328 -13.10 26.91 10.12
CA ASP A 328 -13.42 26.67 11.53
C ASP A 328 -12.73 25.41 12.08
N GLN A 329 -12.99 25.08 13.35
CA GLN A 329 -12.36 23.93 14.04
C GLN A 329 -12.64 22.57 13.36
N GLY A 330 -13.71 22.44 12.59
CA GLY A 330 -14.06 21.23 11.84
C GLY A 330 -13.44 21.14 10.45
N LEU A 331 -12.67 22.14 10.02
CA LEU A 331 -12.13 22.22 8.66
C LEU A 331 -11.33 20.97 8.28
N MET A 332 -10.37 20.56 9.13
CA MET A 332 -9.49 19.43 8.82
C MET A 332 -10.24 18.11 8.77
N ALA A 333 -11.27 17.93 9.60
CA ALA A 333 -12.14 16.75 9.54
C ALA A 333 -12.90 16.69 8.21
N ARG A 334 -13.41 17.83 7.72
CA ARG A 334 -14.11 17.91 6.43
C ARG A 334 -13.17 17.70 5.25
N ILE A 335 -11.93 18.20 5.30
CA ILE A 335 -10.90 17.89 4.29
C ILE A 335 -10.61 16.39 4.26
N ARG A 336 -10.44 15.75 5.43
CA ARG A 336 -10.22 14.30 5.48
C ARG A 336 -11.41 13.51 4.95
N GLU A 337 -12.63 13.93 5.25
CA GLU A 337 -13.84 13.30 4.70
C GLU A 337 -13.95 13.48 3.19
N LEU A 338 -13.55 14.65 2.66
CA LEU A 338 -13.47 14.91 1.23
C LEU A 338 -12.48 13.95 0.54
N ASP A 339 -11.28 13.78 1.11
CA ASP A 339 -10.28 12.84 0.58
C ASP A 339 -10.78 11.39 0.63
N ARG A 340 -11.36 10.99 1.76
CA ARG A 340 -11.93 9.65 1.95
C ARG A 340 -13.03 9.37 0.94
N GLY A 341 -13.92 10.33 0.69
CA GLY A 341 -14.98 10.17 -0.31
C GLY A 341 -14.43 9.89 -1.70
N ALA A 342 -13.32 10.52 -2.11
CA ALA A 342 -12.64 10.19 -3.36
C ALA A 342 -11.94 8.81 -3.30
N PHE A 343 -11.23 8.53 -2.21
CA PHE A 343 -10.56 7.24 -2.02
C PHE A 343 -11.51 6.05 -2.03
N GLU A 344 -12.72 6.20 -1.47
CA GLU A 344 -13.74 5.16 -1.50
C GLU A 344 -14.19 4.79 -2.90
N LYS A 345 -14.18 5.76 -3.85
CA LYS A 345 -14.45 5.47 -5.26
C LYS A 345 -13.30 4.73 -5.92
N ILE A 346 -12.07 5.04 -5.54
CA ILE A 346 -10.88 4.28 -5.98
C ILE A 346 -10.97 2.84 -5.45
N ARG A 347 -11.22 2.66 -4.15
CA ARG A 347 -11.39 1.36 -3.49
C ARG A 347 -12.51 0.53 -4.10
N ALA A 348 -13.62 1.18 -4.46
CA ALA A 348 -14.76 0.51 -5.11
C ALA A 348 -14.52 0.20 -6.60
N ARG A 349 -13.42 0.69 -7.19
CA ARG A 349 -13.12 0.63 -8.64
C ARG A 349 -14.24 1.26 -9.46
N ASP A 350 -14.72 2.41 -9.01
CA ASP A 350 -15.85 3.13 -9.57
C ASP A 350 -15.35 4.40 -10.30
N PRO A 351 -14.84 4.29 -11.55
CA PRO A 351 -14.34 5.45 -12.30
C PRO A 351 -15.45 6.48 -12.55
N GLY A 352 -16.69 6.03 -12.77
CA GLY A 352 -17.84 6.92 -12.97
C GLY A 352 -18.16 7.73 -11.70
N GLY A 353 -18.23 7.05 -10.55
CA GLY A 353 -18.48 7.71 -9.27
C GLY A 353 -17.30 8.57 -8.80
N LEU A 354 -16.05 8.22 -9.13
CA LEU A 354 -14.88 9.08 -8.86
C LEU A 354 -14.95 10.38 -9.66
N LEU A 355 -15.29 10.30 -10.95
CA LEU A 355 -15.49 11.47 -11.80
C LEU A 355 -16.64 12.34 -11.30
N GLU A 356 -17.80 11.74 -11.00
CA GLU A 356 -18.95 12.46 -10.45
C GLU A 356 -18.60 13.14 -9.12
N TYR A 357 -17.87 12.44 -8.25
CA TYR A 357 -17.40 12.99 -6.98
C TYR A 357 -16.52 14.21 -7.20
N ARG A 358 -15.58 14.17 -8.16
CA ARG A 358 -14.74 15.32 -8.50
C ARG A 358 -15.56 16.48 -9.06
N LEU A 359 -16.48 16.23 -9.98
CA LEU A 359 -17.31 17.28 -10.58
C LEU A 359 -18.20 17.96 -9.54
N ARG A 360 -18.75 17.20 -8.58
CA ARG A 360 -19.62 17.72 -7.53
C ARG A 360 -18.85 18.51 -6.46
N THR A 361 -17.69 18.01 -6.04
CA THR A 361 -16.95 18.57 -4.90
C THR A 361 -15.89 19.58 -5.32
N GLY A 362 -15.38 19.48 -6.54
CA GLY A 362 -14.23 20.25 -7.01
C GLY A 362 -12.90 19.82 -6.41
N ILE A 363 -12.80 18.62 -5.79
CA ILE A 363 -11.55 18.17 -5.14
C ILE A 363 -10.33 18.37 -6.05
N THR A 364 -9.29 18.97 -5.48
CA THR A 364 -8.06 19.40 -6.15
C THR A 364 -6.94 18.34 -6.10
N ALA A 365 -7.29 17.07 -5.94
CA ALA A 365 -6.33 15.97 -5.90
C ALA A 365 -5.56 15.83 -7.22
N CYS A 366 -4.25 16.08 -7.20
CA CYS A 366 -3.40 15.84 -8.37
C CYS A 366 -3.27 14.33 -8.66
N ALA A 367 -3.53 13.47 -7.68
CA ALA A 367 -3.70 12.03 -7.87
C ALA A 367 -4.86 11.65 -8.80
N PHE A 368 -5.81 12.54 -9.09
CA PHE A 368 -7.04 12.17 -9.80
C PHE A 368 -6.80 11.48 -11.14
N GLY A 369 -5.96 12.04 -12.01
CA GLY A 369 -5.70 11.46 -13.34
C GLY A 369 -5.08 10.05 -13.24
N PRO A 370 -3.95 9.89 -12.55
CA PRO A 370 -3.38 8.58 -12.27
C PRO A 370 -4.34 7.60 -11.56
N ALA A 371 -5.16 8.08 -10.63
CA ALA A 371 -6.14 7.26 -9.92
C ALA A 371 -7.32 6.82 -10.82
N MET A 372 -7.75 7.65 -11.77
CA MET A 372 -8.74 7.26 -12.78
C MET A 372 -8.21 6.15 -13.68
N ILE A 373 -6.92 6.19 -14.05
CA ILE A 373 -6.30 5.08 -14.79
C ILE A 373 -6.24 3.83 -13.92
N LEU A 374 -5.84 3.99 -12.64
CA LEU A 374 -5.77 2.88 -11.69
C LEU A 374 -7.11 2.16 -11.54
N THR A 375 -8.24 2.87 -11.40
CA THR A 375 -9.56 2.22 -11.24
C THR A 375 -9.94 1.34 -12.43
N HIS A 376 -9.46 1.65 -13.63
CA HIS A 376 -9.62 0.78 -14.80
C HIS A 376 -8.61 -0.38 -14.82
N LEU A 377 -7.42 -0.22 -14.23
CA LEU A 377 -6.38 -1.25 -14.19
C LEU A 377 -6.62 -2.31 -13.11
N LEU A 378 -7.25 -1.95 -11.99
CA LEU A 378 -7.55 -2.87 -10.89
C LEU A 378 -8.51 -3.98 -11.31
N ASP A 379 -8.22 -5.21 -10.89
CA ASP A 379 -9.06 -6.37 -11.18
C ASP A 379 -10.17 -6.52 -10.17
N ALA A 380 -11.14 -7.37 -10.49
CA ALA A 380 -12.30 -7.66 -9.63
C ALA A 380 -11.91 -8.29 -8.28
N GLU A 381 -10.76 -8.95 -8.21
CA GLU A 381 -10.24 -9.54 -6.99
C GLU A 381 -9.43 -8.54 -6.14
N SER A 382 -8.92 -7.44 -6.70
CA SER A 382 -7.99 -6.55 -5.98
C SER A 382 -8.54 -6.06 -4.63
N VAL A 383 -7.79 -6.33 -3.56
CA VAL A 383 -8.05 -5.80 -2.22
C VAL A 383 -7.29 -4.48 -2.07
N THR A 384 -8.03 -3.43 -1.72
CA THR A 384 -7.45 -2.10 -1.49
C THR A 384 -7.40 -1.83 0.00
N THR A 385 -6.19 -1.56 0.51
CA THR A 385 -5.96 -1.19 1.92
C THR A 385 -5.48 0.25 2.02
N LEU A 386 -6.21 1.08 2.77
CA LEU A 386 -5.73 2.39 3.21
C LEU A 386 -4.72 2.20 4.33
N LEU A 387 -3.51 2.73 4.14
CA LEU A 387 -2.41 2.54 5.09
C LEU A 387 -2.23 3.75 5.99
N ARG A 388 -2.20 4.94 5.39
CA ARG A 388 -2.01 6.20 6.13
C ARG A 388 -2.68 7.34 5.38
N HIS A 389 -3.25 8.28 6.13
CA HIS A 389 -3.87 9.49 5.60
C HIS A 389 -3.59 10.64 6.54
N GLU A 390 -2.87 11.64 6.05
CA GLU A 390 -2.48 12.82 6.80
C GLU A 390 -2.66 14.08 5.97
N THR A 391 -2.42 15.22 6.62
CA THR A 391 -2.47 16.54 6.03
C THR A 391 -1.21 17.29 6.44
N SER A 392 -0.76 18.25 5.63
CA SER A 392 0.46 19.05 5.88
C SER A 392 0.46 19.85 7.20
N GLY A 393 -0.65 19.86 7.93
CA GLY A 393 -0.78 20.35 9.30
C GLY A 393 -2.04 19.77 9.96
N GLU A 394 -2.10 19.80 11.29
CA GLU A 394 -3.28 19.32 12.06
C GLU A 394 -4.33 20.42 12.29
N PHE A 395 -3.92 21.69 12.21
CA PHE A 395 -4.77 22.85 12.39
C PHE A 395 -4.41 23.92 11.36
N LEU A 396 -5.42 24.53 10.74
CA LEU A 396 -5.26 25.66 9.83
C LEU A 396 -5.88 26.91 10.43
N ARG A 397 -5.15 28.02 10.35
CA ARG A 397 -5.67 29.36 10.58
C ARG A 397 -6.28 29.90 9.29
N VAL A 398 -7.17 30.89 9.42
CA VAL A 398 -7.73 31.62 8.28
C VAL A 398 -6.59 32.13 7.39
N GLY A 399 -6.68 31.84 6.09
CA GLY A 399 -5.68 32.24 5.10
C GLY A 399 -4.50 31.28 4.92
N GLN A 400 -4.47 30.15 5.63
CA GLN A 400 -3.45 29.10 5.44
C GLN A 400 -3.89 28.04 4.43
N ASN A 401 -2.90 27.35 3.86
CA ASN A 401 -3.09 26.25 2.92
C ASN A 401 -2.76 24.91 3.57
N SER A 402 -3.32 23.83 3.04
CA SER A 402 -2.90 22.47 3.35
C SER A 402 -2.97 21.57 2.13
N VAL A 403 -2.11 20.56 2.13
CA VAL A 403 -2.15 19.45 1.18
C VAL A 403 -2.39 18.15 1.95
N SER A 404 -3.30 17.33 1.45
CA SER A 404 -3.55 16.00 1.97
C SER A 404 -2.65 14.95 1.33
N TYR A 405 -2.16 14.03 2.15
CA TYR A 405 -1.30 12.92 1.74
C TYR A 405 -1.99 11.61 2.08
N LEU A 406 -2.11 10.72 1.11
CA LEU A 406 -2.73 9.42 1.28
C LEU A 406 -1.81 8.34 0.73
N ALA A 407 -1.65 7.25 1.48
CA ALA A 407 -0.95 6.07 1.06
C ALA A 407 -1.85 4.84 1.13
N ALA A 408 -1.86 4.06 0.06
CA ALA A 408 -2.66 2.84 -0.05
C ALA A 408 -1.90 1.74 -0.79
N ALA A 409 -2.25 0.50 -0.51
CA ALA A 409 -1.78 -0.66 -1.24
C ALA A 409 -2.95 -1.39 -1.90
N PHE A 410 -2.67 -1.95 -3.07
CA PHE A 410 -3.59 -2.76 -3.85
C PHE A 410 -2.95 -4.12 -4.03
N SER A 411 -3.44 -5.09 -3.25
CA SER A 411 -3.02 -6.48 -3.39
C SER A 411 -4.00 -7.22 -4.29
N ARG A 412 -3.51 -8.17 -5.08
CA ARG A 412 -4.41 -9.24 -5.52
C ARG A 412 -4.45 -10.26 -4.38
N PRO A 413 -5.63 -10.70 -3.93
CA PRO A 413 -5.72 -11.95 -3.22
C PRO A 413 -5.35 -13.03 -4.25
N GLU A 414 -4.16 -13.59 -4.11
CA GLU A 414 -3.62 -14.62 -4.99
C GLU A 414 -4.67 -15.70 -5.34
N PRO A 415 -4.93 -16.00 -6.63
CA PRO A 415 -5.34 -17.34 -7.03
C PRO A 415 -4.10 -18.22 -6.86
N PHE A 416 -4.02 -18.91 -5.72
CA PHE A 416 -2.75 -19.47 -5.28
C PHE A 416 -2.20 -20.62 -6.14
N ASP A 417 -1.07 -20.35 -6.80
CA ASP A 417 0.15 -21.10 -6.53
C ASP A 417 0.96 -20.41 -5.42
N ARG A 418 0.88 -20.99 -4.21
CA ARG A 418 1.35 -20.48 -2.92
C ARG A 418 2.86 -20.67 -2.79
N VAL A 419 3.62 -19.59 -2.56
CA VAL A 419 4.92 -19.71 -1.88
C VAL A 419 4.63 -19.77 -0.37
N LEU A 420 4.25 -20.95 0.11
CA LEU A 420 4.48 -21.27 1.51
C LEU A 420 6.00 -21.31 1.66
N THR A 421 6.58 -20.32 2.34
CA THR A 421 7.99 -20.42 2.71
C THR A 421 8.07 -21.62 3.64
N PRO A 422 8.80 -22.70 3.27
CA PRO A 422 9.02 -23.80 4.19
C PRO A 422 9.65 -23.20 5.44
N SER A 423 9.26 -23.68 6.63
CA SER A 423 9.97 -23.29 7.86
C SER A 423 11.47 -23.46 7.61
N PRO A 424 12.34 -22.48 7.92
CA PRO A 424 13.77 -22.49 7.53
C PRO A 424 14.59 -23.50 8.35
N VAL A 425 13.95 -24.58 8.79
CA VAL A 425 14.46 -25.66 9.61
C VAL A 425 14.99 -26.72 8.65
N SER A 426 16.26 -27.07 8.79
CA SER A 426 16.86 -28.14 8.00
C SER A 426 16.41 -29.52 8.51
N GLN A 427 16.58 -30.57 7.71
CA GLN A 427 16.36 -31.95 8.18
C GLN A 427 17.14 -32.27 9.46
N ALA A 428 18.39 -31.78 9.56
CA ALA A 428 19.22 -31.97 10.75
C ALA A 428 18.65 -31.26 12.00
N ASP A 429 17.96 -30.13 11.81
CA ASP A 429 17.30 -29.40 12.89
C ASP A 429 16.03 -30.12 13.36
N LEU A 430 15.24 -30.68 12.44
CA LEU A 430 14.06 -31.49 12.80
C LEU A 430 14.48 -32.73 13.61
N GLU A 431 15.54 -33.40 13.19
CA GLU A 431 16.12 -34.53 13.93
C GLU A 431 16.66 -34.12 15.31
N LEU A 432 17.23 -32.92 15.42
CA LEU A 432 17.70 -32.38 16.70
C LEU A 432 16.54 -32.08 17.65
N LEU A 433 15.52 -31.36 17.17
CA LEU A 433 14.30 -31.05 17.93
C LEU A 433 13.57 -32.32 18.36
N HIS A 434 13.52 -33.32 17.48
CA HIS A 434 12.95 -34.62 17.80
C HIS A 434 13.72 -35.34 18.92
N ARG A 435 15.06 -35.39 18.87
CA ARG A 435 15.86 -35.96 19.96
C ARG A 435 15.66 -35.20 21.28
N MET A 436 15.53 -33.87 21.22
CA MET A 436 15.21 -33.06 22.40
C MET A 436 13.84 -33.43 22.97
N ALA A 437 12.81 -33.54 22.12
CA ALA A 437 11.47 -33.97 22.52
C ALA A 437 11.49 -35.35 23.18
N GLN A 438 12.20 -36.34 22.61
CA GLN A 438 12.35 -37.67 23.21
C GLN A 438 13.04 -37.63 24.58
N HIS A 439 14.12 -36.84 24.70
CA HIS A 439 14.85 -36.70 25.96
C HIS A 439 13.99 -36.06 27.06
N VAL A 440 13.31 -34.96 26.74
CA VAL A 440 12.42 -34.24 27.65
C VAL A 440 11.24 -35.09 28.06
N LEU A 441 10.62 -35.79 27.11
CA LEU A 441 9.49 -36.66 27.38
C LEU A 441 9.88 -37.80 28.35
N ARG A 442 11.07 -38.38 28.21
CA ARG A 442 11.60 -39.36 29.17
C ARG A 442 11.80 -38.74 30.56
N LEU A 443 12.49 -37.59 30.63
CA LEU A 443 12.72 -36.89 31.89
C LEU A 443 11.41 -36.55 32.60
N ALA A 444 10.44 -36.00 31.87
CA ALA A 444 9.15 -35.61 32.41
C ALA A 444 8.33 -36.80 32.92
N VAL A 445 8.33 -37.92 32.20
CA VAL A 445 7.61 -39.14 32.61
C VAL A 445 8.28 -39.83 33.81
N GLU A 446 9.61 -39.83 33.89
CA GLU A 446 10.34 -40.52 34.97
C GLU A 446 10.48 -39.68 36.24
N ARG A 447 10.61 -38.35 36.11
CA ARG A 447 10.96 -37.44 37.22
C ARG A 447 9.94 -36.33 37.45
N GLY A 448 8.90 -36.25 36.63
CA GLY A 448 7.89 -35.20 36.65
C GLY A 448 8.25 -33.98 35.81
N PRO A 449 7.25 -33.14 35.45
CA PRO A 449 7.44 -31.99 34.56
C PRO A 449 8.43 -30.95 35.12
N GLY A 450 8.50 -30.79 36.44
CA GLY A 450 9.43 -29.86 37.10
C GLY A 450 10.91 -30.27 37.02
N ALA A 451 11.23 -31.45 36.50
CA ALA A 451 12.60 -31.88 36.24
C ALA A 451 13.15 -31.38 34.88
N VAL A 452 12.31 -30.76 34.06
CA VAL A 452 12.68 -30.23 32.74
C VAL A 452 13.09 -28.76 32.89
N ASP A 453 14.33 -28.45 32.49
CA ASP A 453 14.84 -27.09 32.32
C ASP A 453 15.21 -26.91 30.84
N ALA A 454 14.44 -26.09 30.13
CA ALA A 454 14.59 -25.89 28.70
C ALA A 454 15.99 -25.40 28.30
N GLU A 455 16.59 -24.51 29.09
CA GLU A 455 17.91 -23.94 28.78
C GLU A 455 19.04 -24.93 29.14
N ALA A 456 18.85 -25.77 30.16
CA ALA A 456 19.75 -26.90 30.42
C ALA A 456 19.74 -27.91 29.27
N VAL A 457 18.55 -28.25 28.76
CA VAL A 457 18.41 -29.11 27.58
C VAL A 457 19.05 -28.45 26.35
N ALA A 458 18.81 -27.16 26.11
CA ALA A 458 19.43 -26.43 25.01
C ALA A 458 20.97 -26.48 25.04
N ARG A 459 21.57 -26.33 26.23
CA ARG A 459 23.03 -26.48 26.41
C ARG A 459 23.51 -27.90 26.14
N GLN A 460 22.81 -28.91 26.67
CA GLN A 460 23.18 -30.32 26.46
C GLN A 460 23.18 -30.72 24.98
N PHE A 461 22.23 -30.19 24.21
CA PHE A 461 22.09 -30.49 22.79
C PHE A 461 22.85 -29.54 21.86
N SER A 462 23.65 -28.61 22.42
CA SER A 462 24.39 -27.60 21.66
C SER A 462 23.50 -26.85 20.66
N LEU A 463 22.41 -26.26 21.19
CA LEU A 463 21.34 -25.68 20.37
C LEU A 463 21.86 -24.60 19.40
N PRO A 464 21.61 -24.74 18.08
CA PRO A 464 21.89 -23.69 17.12
C PRO A 464 21.01 -22.45 17.31
N GLU A 465 21.61 -21.26 17.17
CA GLU A 465 20.92 -19.97 17.39
C GLU A 465 19.65 -19.80 16.54
N ARG A 466 19.61 -20.38 15.34
CA ARG A 466 18.44 -20.33 14.45
C ARG A 466 17.18 -20.97 15.06
N LEU A 467 17.32 -21.92 16.00
CA LEU A 467 16.19 -22.58 16.66
C LEU A 467 15.64 -21.77 17.85
N ARG A 468 16.28 -20.64 18.19
CA ARG A 468 15.74 -19.65 19.12
C ARG A 468 14.73 -18.70 18.46
N ARG A 469 14.56 -18.78 17.14
CA ARG A 469 13.54 -18.01 16.43
C ARG A 469 12.15 -18.58 16.76
N PRO A 470 11.15 -17.73 17.05
CA PRO A 470 9.81 -18.20 17.32
C PRO A 470 9.16 -18.89 16.11
N SER A 471 8.49 -20.02 16.35
CA SER A 471 7.74 -20.78 15.33
C SER A 471 6.65 -21.60 16.00
N GLY A 472 5.49 -21.75 15.34
CA GLY A 472 4.47 -22.70 15.78
C GLY A 472 4.97 -24.14 15.64
N ALA A 473 4.66 -24.99 16.61
CA ALA A 473 5.04 -26.39 16.63
C ALA A 473 3.97 -27.25 17.31
N PHE A 474 3.91 -28.51 16.92
CA PHE A 474 3.11 -29.55 17.57
C PHE A 474 4.01 -30.74 17.87
N VAL A 475 3.80 -31.35 19.04
CA VAL A 475 4.35 -32.66 19.37
C VAL A 475 3.19 -33.63 19.48
N THR A 476 3.25 -34.67 18.66
CA THR A 476 2.27 -35.77 18.66
C THR A 476 2.95 -37.04 19.12
N LEU A 477 2.27 -37.74 20.02
CA LEU A 477 2.65 -39.06 20.50
C LEU A 477 1.69 -40.06 19.89
N GLU A 478 2.23 -41.08 19.25
CA GLU A 478 1.46 -42.19 18.72
C GLU A 478 1.88 -43.50 19.38
N ARG A 479 0.92 -44.41 19.54
CA ARG A 479 1.14 -45.76 20.04
C ARG A 479 0.45 -46.73 19.10
N GLN A 480 1.23 -47.60 18.45
CA GLN A 480 0.73 -48.56 17.45
C GLN A 480 -0.07 -47.86 16.32
N GLY A 481 0.41 -46.71 15.84
CA GLY A 481 -0.24 -45.91 14.79
C GLY A 481 -1.55 -45.24 15.24
N ARG A 482 -1.78 -45.08 16.55
CA ARG A 482 -2.93 -44.37 17.11
C ARG A 482 -2.49 -43.21 17.99
N LEU A 483 -3.20 -42.10 17.90
CA LEU A 483 -2.98 -40.91 18.72
C LEU A 483 -3.01 -41.24 20.23
N ARG A 484 -1.94 -40.88 20.95
CA ARG A 484 -1.74 -41.05 22.40
C ARG A 484 -1.61 -39.71 23.15
N GLY A 485 -1.32 -38.63 22.43
CA GLY A 485 -1.28 -37.26 22.91
C GLY A 485 -0.90 -36.32 21.78
N CYS A 486 -1.44 -35.11 21.73
CA CYS A 486 -1.03 -34.10 20.76
C CYS A 486 -1.30 -32.71 21.30
N ILE A 487 -0.24 -31.95 21.54
CA ILE A 487 -0.29 -30.57 22.02
C ILE A 487 0.61 -29.71 21.13
N GLY A 488 0.17 -28.48 20.91
CA GLY A 488 0.88 -27.52 20.08
C GLY A 488 0.18 -26.18 20.06
N HIS A 489 0.93 -25.18 19.60
CA HIS A 489 0.43 -23.83 19.36
C HIS A 489 0.80 -23.40 17.95
N ILE A 490 -0.09 -22.58 17.37
CA ILE A 490 0.03 -22.13 15.98
C ILE A 490 0.82 -20.82 15.91
N GLU A 491 0.66 -19.97 16.92
CA GLU A 491 1.28 -18.65 16.96
C GLU A 491 2.72 -18.76 17.47
N PRO A 492 3.69 -18.12 16.80
CA PRO A 492 5.08 -18.17 17.20
C PRO A 492 5.33 -17.23 18.39
N VAL A 493 4.84 -17.61 19.57
CA VAL A 493 4.90 -16.80 20.80
C VAL A 493 6.19 -17.00 21.60
N GLU A 494 6.84 -18.14 21.43
CA GLU A 494 8.07 -18.51 22.15
C GLU A 494 9.11 -19.14 21.19
N PRO A 495 10.39 -19.18 21.59
CA PRO A 495 11.45 -19.84 20.81
C PRO A 495 11.07 -21.26 20.40
N LEU A 496 11.35 -21.66 19.15
CA LEU A 496 10.90 -22.94 18.61
C LEU A 496 11.34 -24.16 19.45
N PHE A 497 12.53 -24.12 20.03
CA PHE A 497 13.00 -25.22 20.88
C PHE A 497 12.23 -25.31 22.20
N GLU A 498 11.85 -24.18 22.81
CA GLU A 498 11.01 -24.13 24.02
C GLU A 498 9.63 -24.68 23.71
N ALA A 499 9.05 -24.24 22.58
CA ALA A 499 7.79 -24.76 22.07
C ALA A 499 7.79 -26.29 21.95
N VAL A 500 8.85 -26.88 21.37
CA VAL A 500 8.94 -28.34 21.23
C VAL A 500 9.08 -29.04 22.59
N ILE A 501 9.84 -28.46 23.52
CA ILE A 501 10.02 -29.00 24.87
C ILE A 501 8.70 -29.00 25.63
N ASP A 502 8.03 -27.86 25.69
CA ASP A 502 6.79 -27.69 26.45
C ASP A 502 5.66 -28.53 25.86
N ASN A 503 5.52 -28.51 24.52
CA ASN A 503 4.54 -29.34 23.85
C ASN A 503 4.79 -30.85 24.05
N ALA A 504 6.05 -31.30 24.16
CA ALA A 504 6.36 -32.70 24.45
C ALA A 504 5.93 -33.10 25.88
N VAL A 505 6.19 -32.23 26.87
CA VAL A 505 5.75 -32.44 28.25
C VAL A 505 4.23 -32.47 28.33
N SER A 506 3.57 -31.45 27.78
CA SER A 506 2.11 -31.33 27.82
C SER A 506 1.43 -32.45 27.04
N ALA A 507 1.94 -32.87 25.87
CA ALA A 507 1.39 -34.00 25.12
C ALA A 507 1.48 -35.32 25.90
N ALA A 508 2.49 -35.49 26.76
CA ALA A 508 2.65 -36.69 27.57
C ALA A 508 1.82 -36.66 28.87
N LEU A 509 1.72 -35.50 29.52
CA LEU A 509 1.23 -35.43 30.91
C LEU A 509 -0.05 -34.59 31.10
N GLU A 510 -0.38 -33.71 30.17
CA GLU A 510 -1.40 -32.67 30.36
C GLU A 510 -2.52 -32.68 29.31
N ASP A 511 -2.41 -33.51 28.26
CA ASP A 511 -3.48 -33.71 27.28
C ASP A 511 -4.68 -34.42 27.92
N HIS A 512 -5.64 -33.63 28.40
CA HIS A 512 -6.88 -34.06 29.08
C HIS A 512 -7.71 -35.13 28.36
N ARG A 513 -7.48 -35.37 27.06
CA ARG A 513 -8.13 -36.45 26.30
C ARG A 513 -7.58 -37.83 26.67
N PHE A 514 -6.41 -37.90 27.29
CA PHE A 514 -5.70 -39.13 27.61
C PHE A 514 -5.16 -39.13 29.06
N PRO A 515 -5.05 -40.28 29.72
CA PRO A 515 -4.29 -40.38 30.97
C PRO A 515 -2.81 -40.04 30.74
N PRO A 516 -2.07 -39.55 31.76
CA PRO A 516 -0.63 -39.30 31.64
C PRO A 516 0.15 -40.53 31.16
N VAL A 517 1.13 -40.33 30.29
CA VAL A 517 2.02 -41.38 29.77
C VAL A 517 2.84 -41.98 30.90
N THR A 518 2.92 -43.32 30.94
CA THR A 518 3.73 -44.04 31.92
C THR A 518 5.10 -44.44 31.37
N ALA A 519 6.08 -44.67 32.25
CA ALA A 519 7.42 -45.09 31.84
C ALA A 519 7.43 -46.38 31.00
N ALA A 520 6.50 -47.30 31.26
CA ALA A 520 6.36 -48.55 30.50
C ALA A 520 5.79 -48.35 29.08
N GLU A 521 5.14 -47.21 28.83
CA GLU A 521 4.65 -46.85 27.50
C GLU A 521 5.75 -46.27 26.61
N LEU A 522 6.79 -45.64 27.19
CA LEU A 522 7.84 -44.94 26.43
C LEU A 522 8.40 -45.75 25.25
N PRO A 523 8.78 -47.04 25.37
CA PRO A 523 9.34 -47.81 24.26
C PRO A 523 8.33 -48.13 23.14
N GLN A 524 7.04 -47.91 23.39
CA GLN A 524 5.94 -48.17 22.47
C GLN A 524 5.47 -46.91 21.74
N LEU A 525 6.07 -45.76 22.06
CA LEU A 525 5.71 -44.48 21.48
C LEU A 525 6.50 -44.19 20.21
N GLU A 526 5.80 -43.63 19.25
CA GLU A 526 6.38 -42.87 18.14
C GLU A 526 6.17 -41.39 18.45
N VAL A 527 7.25 -40.61 18.33
CA VAL A 527 7.24 -39.17 18.59
C VAL A 527 7.31 -38.46 17.26
N VAL A 528 6.32 -37.60 17.01
CA VAL A 528 6.19 -36.80 15.80
C VAL A 528 6.36 -35.33 16.19
N VAL A 529 7.32 -34.65 15.55
CA VAL A 529 7.50 -33.20 15.68
C VAL A 529 7.07 -32.55 14.37
N SER A 530 6.07 -31.67 14.45
CA SER A 530 5.53 -30.94 13.30
C SER A 530 5.80 -29.45 13.47
N ILE A 531 6.61 -28.87 12.59
CA ILE A 531 6.93 -27.44 12.60
C ILE A 531 6.10 -26.72 11.55
N LEU A 532 5.41 -25.66 11.96
CA LEU A 532 4.52 -24.93 11.09
C LEU A 532 5.27 -23.85 10.29
N SER A 533 4.87 -23.64 9.04
CA SER A 533 5.17 -22.39 8.35
C SER A 533 4.37 -21.25 8.99
N PRO A 534 4.77 -19.98 8.78
CA PRO A 534 3.91 -18.84 9.10
C PRO A 534 2.51 -19.00 8.50
N LEU A 535 1.49 -18.55 9.23
CA LEU A 535 0.12 -18.56 8.74
C LEU A 535 -0.02 -17.65 7.51
N ALA A 536 -0.65 -18.19 6.48
CA ALA A 536 -0.96 -17.53 5.22
C ALA A 536 -2.49 -17.49 5.04
N PRO A 537 -3.17 -16.42 5.47
CA PRO A 537 -4.52 -16.05 5.07
C PRO A 537 -4.90 -16.34 3.60
N ILE A 538 -6.16 -16.75 3.43
CA ILE A 538 -6.76 -17.17 2.17
C ILE A 538 -8.02 -16.34 1.95
N ALA A 539 -8.16 -15.76 0.75
CA ALA A 539 -9.33 -14.95 0.41
C ALA A 539 -10.54 -15.79 0.04
N THR A 540 -10.31 -16.95 -0.58
CA THR A 540 -11.36 -17.88 -0.97
C THR A 540 -11.09 -19.28 -0.43
N PRO A 541 -12.15 -20.03 -0.07
CA PRO A 541 -12.06 -21.43 0.33
C PRO A 541 -11.34 -22.29 -0.71
N GLU A 542 -11.50 -21.99 -2.00
CA GLU A 542 -10.94 -22.75 -3.12
C GLU A 542 -9.41 -22.78 -3.08
N ALA A 543 -8.78 -21.76 -2.49
CA ALA A 543 -7.34 -21.70 -2.29
C ALA A 543 -6.81 -22.69 -1.24
N PHE A 544 -7.68 -23.32 -0.43
CA PHE A 544 -7.26 -24.35 0.52
C PHE A 544 -7.02 -25.69 -0.19
N ARG A 545 -5.78 -26.20 -0.09
CA ARG A 545 -5.34 -27.50 -0.61
C ARG A 545 -5.48 -28.57 0.46
N VAL A 546 -6.59 -29.30 0.35
CA VAL A 546 -6.98 -30.31 1.34
C VAL A 546 -5.96 -31.43 1.40
N GLY A 547 -5.48 -31.74 2.60
CA GLY A 547 -4.53 -32.82 2.84
C GLY A 547 -3.05 -32.45 2.63
N GLU A 548 -2.79 -31.29 2.01
CA GLU A 548 -1.45 -30.70 1.85
C GLU A 548 -1.21 -29.57 2.85
N GLU A 549 -2.26 -28.79 3.13
CA GLU A 549 -2.21 -27.62 4.00
C GLU A 549 -2.99 -27.87 5.30
N GLY A 550 -2.51 -27.27 6.39
CA GLY A 550 -3.31 -27.02 7.57
C GLY A 550 -4.19 -25.80 7.35
N ILE A 551 -5.29 -25.71 8.10
CA ILE A 551 -6.29 -24.64 7.96
C ILE A 551 -6.73 -24.14 9.33
N VAL A 552 -6.75 -22.82 9.48
CA VAL A 552 -7.24 -22.07 10.63
C VAL A 552 -8.49 -21.32 10.20
N LEU A 553 -9.51 -21.39 11.04
CA LEU A 553 -10.72 -20.58 10.91
C LEU A 553 -10.84 -19.69 12.14
N THR A 554 -11.04 -18.40 11.92
CA THR A 554 -11.25 -17.40 12.96
C THR A 554 -12.52 -16.60 12.69
N ARG A 555 -13.40 -16.45 13.69
CA ARG A 555 -14.60 -15.58 13.64
C ARG A 555 -14.85 -14.94 15.00
N GLY A 556 -14.48 -13.66 15.14
CA GLY A 556 -14.46 -13.00 16.44
C GLY A 556 -13.55 -13.76 17.41
N TRP A 557 -14.06 -14.13 18.58
CA TRP A 557 -13.34 -14.90 19.60
C TRP A 557 -13.30 -16.42 19.33
N LYS A 558 -14.07 -16.91 18.35
CA LYS A 558 -14.14 -18.34 18.02
C LYS A 558 -13.05 -18.70 17.03
N ARG A 559 -12.26 -19.73 17.34
CA ARG A 559 -11.17 -20.19 16.49
C ARG A 559 -11.05 -21.71 16.52
N ALA A 560 -10.69 -22.30 15.39
CA ALA A 560 -10.27 -23.69 15.32
C ALA A 560 -9.15 -23.88 14.29
N VAL A 561 -8.41 -24.98 14.43
CA VAL A 561 -7.35 -25.39 13.52
C VAL A 561 -7.47 -26.87 13.17
N TYR A 562 -7.08 -27.22 11.94
CA TYR A 562 -6.68 -28.56 11.55
C TYR A 562 -5.28 -28.56 10.94
N LEU A 563 -4.49 -29.57 11.29
CA LEU A 563 -3.24 -29.88 10.60
C LEU A 563 -3.56 -30.57 9.24
N PRO A 564 -2.62 -30.56 8.26
CA PRO A 564 -2.85 -31.17 6.95
C PRO A 564 -3.34 -32.61 7.01
N GLU A 565 -2.81 -33.39 7.95
CA GLU A 565 -3.02 -34.82 8.07
C GLU A 565 -4.47 -35.17 8.42
N VAL A 566 -5.17 -34.29 9.14
CA VAL A 566 -6.54 -34.55 9.61
C VAL A 566 -7.50 -34.77 8.45
N ALA A 567 -7.48 -33.88 7.46
CA ALA A 567 -8.37 -34.00 6.31
C ALA A 567 -7.95 -35.16 5.39
N ARG A 568 -6.63 -35.39 5.27
CA ARG A 568 -6.03 -36.48 4.48
C ARG A 568 -6.45 -37.85 5.02
N GLU A 569 -6.31 -38.08 6.32
CA GLU A 569 -6.61 -39.36 6.97
C GLU A 569 -8.11 -39.63 7.04
N ALA A 570 -8.91 -38.59 7.22
CA ALA A 570 -10.36 -38.72 7.24
C ALA A 570 -10.98 -38.80 5.83
N GLY A 571 -10.19 -38.62 4.76
CA GLY A 571 -10.67 -38.62 3.38
C GLY A 571 -11.70 -37.53 3.11
N TRP A 572 -11.59 -36.38 3.79
CA TRP A 572 -12.59 -35.31 3.70
C TRP A 572 -12.39 -34.44 2.47
N THR A 573 -13.51 -33.94 1.92
CA THR A 573 -13.48 -32.87 0.92
C THR A 573 -13.19 -31.52 1.58
N ARG A 574 -12.88 -30.51 0.77
CA ARG A 574 -12.68 -29.13 1.24
C ARG A 574 -13.87 -28.63 2.05
N GLU A 575 -15.06 -28.77 1.48
CA GLU A 575 -16.31 -28.33 2.11
C GLU A 575 -16.56 -29.08 3.42
N LYS A 576 -16.36 -30.41 3.43
CA LYS A 576 -16.50 -31.20 4.65
C LYS A 576 -15.50 -30.80 5.74
N THR A 577 -14.26 -30.50 5.34
CA THR A 577 -13.20 -30.04 6.23
C THR A 577 -13.56 -28.70 6.86
N LEU A 578 -14.00 -27.73 6.06
CA LEU A 578 -14.37 -26.39 6.54
C LEU A 578 -15.63 -26.42 7.41
N ASP A 579 -16.62 -27.24 7.08
CA ASP A 579 -17.81 -27.44 7.93
C ASP A 579 -17.44 -28.06 9.27
N SER A 580 -16.62 -29.11 9.26
CA SER A 580 -16.13 -29.74 10.49
C SER A 580 -15.30 -28.75 11.32
N LEU A 581 -14.45 -27.95 10.69
CA LEU A 581 -13.64 -26.94 11.34
C LEU A 581 -14.50 -25.84 11.97
N ALA A 582 -15.56 -25.40 11.30
CA ALA A 582 -16.53 -24.46 11.84
C ALA A 582 -17.22 -25.03 13.09
N VAL A 583 -17.68 -26.28 13.03
CA VAL A 583 -18.26 -26.98 14.20
C VAL A 583 -17.26 -27.07 15.35
N LYS A 584 -16.00 -27.41 15.06
CA LYS A 584 -14.91 -27.43 16.05
C LYS A 584 -14.69 -26.05 16.70
N ALA A 585 -14.85 -24.96 15.95
CA ALA A 585 -14.80 -23.59 16.46
C ALA A 585 -16.06 -23.19 17.25
N GLY A 586 -17.04 -24.08 17.41
CA GLY A 586 -18.34 -23.79 18.03
C GLY A 586 -19.26 -22.96 17.14
N LEU A 587 -19.13 -23.04 15.82
CA LEU A 587 -19.99 -22.40 14.82
C LEU A 587 -20.91 -23.43 14.15
N SER A 588 -21.95 -22.96 13.47
CA SER A 588 -22.77 -23.83 12.61
C SER A 588 -22.00 -24.25 11.36
N PRO A 589 -22.30 -25.42 10.76
CA PRO A 589 -21.84 -25.76 9.42
C PRO A 589 -22.14 -24.64 8.41
N GLY A 590 -21.26 -24.42 7.43
CA GLY A 590 -21.36 -23.35 6.44
C GLY A 590 -21.02 -21.94 6.94
N ALA A 591 -20.81 -21.73 8.24
CA ALA A 591 -20.52 -20.40 8.80
C ALA A 591 -19.21 -19.80 8.27
N TRP A 592 -18.31 -20.61 7.72
CA TRP A 592 -17.07 -20.19 7.07
C TRP A 592 -17.28 -19.42 5.76
N ARG A 593 -18.46 -19.50 5.14
CA ARG A 593 -18.76 -18.85 3.85
C ARG A 593 -18.89 -17.33 3.95
N GLN A 594 -19.19 -16.79 5.13
CA GLN A 594 -19.38 -15.35 5.34
C GLN A 594 -18.89 -14.93 6.74
N GLY A 595 -18.01 -13.93 6.79
CA GLY A 595 -17.56 -13.31 8.04
C GLY A 595 -16.55 -14.13 8.85
N SER A 596 -15.96 -15.17 8.26
CA SER A 596 -14.83 -15.92 8.83
C SER A 596 -13.55 -15.58 8.08
N ARG A 597 -12.46 -15.40 8.84
CA ARG A 597 -11.09 -15.37 8.29
C ARG A 597 -10.57 -16.79 8.21
N LEU A 598 -9.98 -17.15 7.07
CA LEU A 598 -9.37 -18.44 6.83
C LEU A 598 -7.87 -18.25 6.59
N GLU A 599 -7.02 -19.05 7.22
CA GLU A 599 -5.56 -18.97 7.10
C GLU A 599 -5.00 -20.38 6.96
N VAL A 600 -4.07 -20.61 6.03
CA VAL A 600 -3.43 -21.92 5.83
C VAL A 600 -1.98 -21.91 6.27
N PHE A 601 -1.40 -23.10 6.40
CA PHE A 601 0.03 -23.30 6.64
C PHE A 601 0.45 -24.68 6.13
N THR A 602 1.75 -24.89 5.95
CA THR A 602 2.34 -26.23 5.78
C THR A 602 3.02 -26.68 7.05
N THR A 603 3.21 -27.98 7.18
CA THR A 603 4.02 -28.61 8.23
C THR A 603 5.27 -29.23 7.62
N GLN A 604 6.40 -29.08 8.30
CA GLN A 604 7.53 -29.99 8.15
C GLN A 604 7.47 -30.98 9.30
N VAL A 605 7.49 -32.27 8.97
CA VAL A 605 7.25 -33.35 9.92
C VAL A 605 8.47 -34.24 9.99
N TYR A 606 8.91 -34.54 11.21
CA TYR A 606 9.84 -35.62 11.46
C TYR A 606 9.23 -36.57 12.49
N SER A 607 9.17 -37.85 12.13
CA SER A 607 8.65 -38.91 12.98
C SER A 607 9.69 -40.01 13.13
N ALA A 608 9.86 -40.50 14.37
CA ALA A 608 10.59 -41.73 14.61
C ALA A 608 10.18 -42.36 15.97
N PRO A 609 10.31 -43.70 16.10
CA PRO A 609 10.11 -44.39 17.37
C PRO A 609 10.97 -43.84 18.49
N MET A 610 10.47 -43.93 19.72
CA MET A 610 11.22 -43.62 20.93
C MET A 610 12.51 -44.43 20.97
N ARG A 611 13.67 -43.76 21.00
CA ARG A 611 14.95 -44.46 21.07
C ARG A 611 15.14 -45.06 22.46
N GLU A 612 15.65 -46.28 22.51
CA GLU A 612 16.23 -46.84 23.73
C GLU A 612 17.44 -46.00 24.13
N ASP A 613 17.60 -45.77 25.42
CA ASP A 613 18.67 -44.93 25.94
C ASP A 613 20.02 -45.60 25.64
N SER A 614 20.79 -45.04 24.70
CA SER A 614 22.11 -45.56 24.34
C SER A 614 23.20 -45.14 25.33
N SER A 615 22.84 -44.71 26.54
CA SER A 615 23.75 -44.60 27.69
C SER A 615 23.71 -45.84 28.59
N ARG A 616 24.01 -47.00 28.00
CA ARG A 616 24.68 -48.09 28.70
C ARG A 616 26.03 -48.38 28.06
#